data_AF-A0A1Y2DZ92-F1
#
_entry.id   AF-A0A1Y2DZ92-F1
#
_cell.length_a   1.000
_cell.length_b   1.000
_cell.length_c   1.000
_cell.angle_alpha   90.00
_cell.angle_beta   90.00
_cell.angle_gamma   90.00
#
_symmetry.space_group_name_H-M   'P 1'
#
loop_
_entity.id
_entity.type
_entity.pdbx_description
1 polymer ?
#
loop_
_entity_poly.entity_id
_entity_poly.type
_entity_poly.pdbx_seq_one_letter_code
_entity_poly.pdbx_strand_id
1 'polypeptide(L)'
;MDSPNQEDKNERMNRFNLIIMLLILLLLVLFVFRRYVFNTIVRIKLKYNLIPTSYLDEDLGELESAKLISNDYFEEELDGASSSSGFKRNLKPKSNNNSVSFEEALNTGLSSSNFDVHSHNIQTQDERTGFDPKDTRILKNIMKKEHCDFDTARLVMQNLKFIKMGIDPATGMPLDSKAFTFESKSRR
;
A
#
# COMPACT_ATOMS: atom_id res chain seq x y z
N MET A 1 25.44 27.62 57.31
CA MET A 1 24.44 27.23 56.30
C MET A 1 25.24 26.98 55.03
N ASP A 2 25.74 25.77 54.89
CA ASP A 2 26.62 25.40 53.77
C ASP A 2 25.79 25.30 52.49
N SER A 3 26.03 26.22 51.57
CA SER A 3 25.46 26.18 50.23
C SER A 3 25.94 24.91 49.53
N PRO A 4 25.04 24.10 48.93
CA PRO A 4 25.43 22.85 48.29
C PRO A 4 26.44 23.11 47.16
N ASN A 5 27.50 22.30 47.15
CA ASN A 5 28.63 22.42 46.24
C ASN A 5 28.15 22.34 44.78
N GLN A 6 28.52 23.32 43.97
CA GLN A 6 28.02 23.48 42.60
C GLN A 6 28.45 22.33 41.68
N GLU A 7 29.54 21.67 42.04
CA GLU A 7 30.07 20.47 41.39
C GLU A 7 29.13 19.26 41.53
N ASP A 8 28.60 19.01 42.74
CA ASP A 8 27.64 17.90 42.99
C ASP A 8 26.34 18.07 42.19
N LYS A 9 25.89 19.33 42.01
CA LYS A 9 24.69 19.61 41.21
C LYS A 9 24.92 19.26 39.73
N ASN A 10 26.07 19.62 39.18
CA ASN A 10 26.43 19.32 37.80
C ASN A 10 26.57 17.82 37.57
N GLU A 11 27.17 17.10 38.52
CA GLU A 11 27.29 15.64 38.44
C GLU A 11 25.91 14.94 38.46
N ARG A 12 25.00 15.40 39.33
CA ARG A 12 23.61 14.89 39.38
C ARG A 12 22.85 15.16 38.08
N MET A 13 23.03 16.34 37.47
CA MET A 13 22.41 16.67 36.18
C MET A 13 22.97 15.81 35.05
N ASN A 14 24.27 15.55 35.02
CA ASN A 14 24.90 14.69 34.01
C ASN A 14 24.40 13.24 34.12
N ARG A 15 24.28 12.70 35.34
CA ARG A 15 23.71 11.36 35.58
C ARG A 15 22.25 11.28 35.13
N PHE A 16 21.45 12.33 35.39
CA PHE A 16 20.05 12.40 34.95
C PHE A 16 19.92 12.43 33.41
N ASN A 17 20.74 13.24 32.74
CA ASN A 17 20.76 13.30 31.27
C ASN A 17 21.21 11.97 30.65
N LEU A 18 22.20 11.29 31.26
CA LEU A 18 22.65 9.96 30.83
C LEU A 18 21.51 8.93 30.92
N ILE A 19 20.73 8.94 32.00
CA ILE A 19 19.57 8.06 32.18
C ILE A 19 18.51 8.35 31.10
N ILE A 20 18.22 9.62 30.82
CA ILE A 20 17.29 10.01 29.76
C ILE A 20 17.78 9.52 28.39
N MET A 21 19.07 9.72 28.07
CA MET A 21 19.65 9.26 26.80
C MET A 21 19.54 7.74 26.66
N LEU A 22 19.82 6.98 27.73
CA LEU A 22 19.68 5.53 27.75
C LEU A 22 18.24 5.08 27.54
N LEU A 23 17.27 5.78 28.14
CA LEU A 23 15.84 5.48 28.00
C LEU A 23 15.37 5.75 26.57
N ILE A 24 15.77 6.87 25.97
CA ILE A 24 15.48 7.18 24.56
C ILE A 24 16.10 6.12 23.64
N LEU A 25 17.35 5.73 23.87
CA LEU A 25 18.02 4.69 23.09
C LEU A 25 17.28 3.35 23.22
N LEU A 26 16.88 2.97 24.43
CA LEU A 26 16.11 1.75 24.68
C LEU A 26 14.78 1.77 23.91
N LEU A 27 14.04 2.89 23.95
CA LEU A 27 12.79 3.03 23.20
C LEU A 27 13.01 2.93 21.69
N LEU A 28 14.10 3.51 21.17
CA LEU A 28 14.45 3.43 19.75
C LEU A 28 14.76 1.98 19.34
N VAL A 29 15.55 1.26 20.15
CA VAL A 29 15.84 -0.16 19.92
C VAL A 29 14.56 -0.99 19.95
N LEU A 30 13.67 -0.77 20.93
CA LEU A 30 12.39 -1.46 21.01
C LEU A 30 11.49 -1.13 19.81
N PHE A 31 11.52 0.11 19.32
CA PHE A 31 10.76 0.52 18.14
C PHE A 31 11.24 -0.21 16.88
N VAL A 32 12.55 -0.25 16.64
CA VAL A 32 13.14 -0.97 15.50
C VAL A 32 12.92 -2.48 15.63
N PHE A 33 13.11 -3.03 16.81
CA PHE A 33 12.88 -4.45 17.09
C PHE A 33 11.41 -4.83 16.85
N ARG A 34 10.48 -4.03 17.38
CA ARG A 34 9.04 -4.20 17.14
C ARG A 34 8.75 -4.23 15.64
N ARG A 35 9.25 -3.26 14.87
CA ARG A 35 9.06 -3.21 13.41
C ARG A 35 9.63 -4.45 12.72
N TYR A 36 10.81 -4.90 13.11
CA TYR A 36 11.44 -6.11 12.57
C TYR A 36 10.62 -7.38 12.83
N VAL A 37 10.08 -7.52 14.05
CA VAL A 37 9.24 -8.66 14.42
C VAL A 37 7.94 -8.70 13.61
N PHE A 38 7.24 -7.57 13.47
CA PHE A 38 6.01 -7.51 12.65
C PHE A 38 6.28 -7.89 11.20
N ASN A 39 7.32 -7.33 10.58
CA ASN A 39 7.67 -7.66 9.20
C ASN A 39 8.02 -9.16 9.04
N THR A 40 8.66 -9.76 10.04
CA THR A 40 8.97 -11.21 10.04
C THR A 40 7.70 -12.05 10.16
N ILE A 41 6.77 -11.68 11.04
CA ILE A 41 5.49 -12.38 11.21
C ILE A 41 4.68 -12.36 9.91
N VAL A 42 4.61 -11.23 9.22
CA VAL A 42 3.87 -11.12 7.95
C VAL A 42 4.48 -12.02 6.88
N ARG A 43 5.82 -12.07 6.78
CA ARG A 43 6.50 -12.98 5.85
C ARG A 43 6.20 -14.46 6.16
N ILE A 44 6.16 -14.83 7.43
CA ILE A 44 5.77 -16.18 7.86
C ILE A 44 4.33 -16.46 7.44
N LYS A 45 3.38 -15.58 7.80
CA LYS A 45 1.97 -15.74 7.42
C LYS A 45 1.79 -15.88 5.91
N LEU A 46 2.52 -15.09 5.13
CA LEU A 46 2.48 -15.14 3.67
C LEU A 46 2.99 -16.47 3.12
N LYS A 47 4.10 -16.99 3.68
CA LYS A 47 4.69 -18.27 3.26
C LYS A 47 3.76 -19.47 3.49
N TYR A 48 2.96 -19.41 4.55
CA TYR A 48 2.04 -20.49 4.93
C TYR A 48 0.59 -20.22 4.47
N ASN A 49 0.36 -19.21 3.63
CA ASN A 49 -0.97 -18.81 3.13
C ASN A 49 -2.00 -18.51 4.26
N LEU A 50 -1.55 -17.96 5.40
CA LEU A 50 -2.42 -17.56 6.51
C LEU A 50 -3.14 -16.22 6.27
N ILE A 51 -2.72 -15.45 5.25
CA ILE A 51 -3.40 -14.21 4.89
C ILE A 51 -4.52 -14.57 3.92
N PRO A 52 -5.80 -14.36 4.28
CA PRO A 52 -6.92 -14.76 3.45
C PRO A 52 -6.97 -13.91 2.16
N THR A 53 -7.42 -14.52 1.07
CA THR A 53 -7.64 -13.80 -0.20
C THR A 53 -8.82 -12.83 -0.14
N SER A 54 -9.64 -12.89 0.92
CA SER A 54 -10.76 -11.98 1.16
C SER A 54 -10.37 -10.52 1.27
N TYR A 55 -9.09 -10.21 1.53
CA TYR A 55 -8.56 -8.85 1.42
C TYR A 55 -8.73 -8.25 0.00
N LEU A 56 -8.85 -9.09 -1.03
CA LEU A 56 -9.09 -8.68 -2.42
C LEU A 56 -10.58 -8.63 -2.80
N ASP A 57 -11.45 -9.11 -1.91
CA ASP A 57 -12.89 -9.30 -2.12
C ASP A 57 -13.70 -8.19 -1.42
N GLU A 58 -13.08 -7.04 -1.12
CA GLU A 58 -13.82 -5.81 -0.77
C GLU A 58 -14.63 -5.36 -2.01
N ASP A 59 -15.70 -6.10 -2.26
CA ASP A 59 -16.63 -5.98 -3.35
C ASP A 59 -17.53 -4.77 -3.13
N LEU A 60 -17.49 -3.88 -4.12
CA LEU A 60 -18.58 -3.13 -4.75
C LEU A 60 -19.49 -2.20 -3.91
N GLY A 61 -19.90 -2.57 -2.69
CA GLY A 61 -20.96 -1.85 -1.95
C GLY A 61 -20.61 -0.41 -1.55
N GLU A 62 -19.34 -0.16 -1.21
CA GLU A 62 -18.87 1.17 -0.80
C GLU A 62 -18.48 2.07 -1.99
N LEU A 63 -18.29 1.48 -3.17
CA LEU A 63 -18.03 2.20 -4.42
C LEU A 63 -19.33 2.53 -5.16
N GLU A 64 -20.37 1.71 -5.02
CA GLU A 64 -21.70 1.97 -5.59
C GLU A 64 -22.45 3.05 -4.80
N SER A 65 -22.35 3.06 -3.46
CA SER A 65 -22.91 4.14 -2.63
C SER A 65 -22.23 5.49 -2.90
N ALA A 66 -20.91 5.52 -3.08
CA ALA A 66 -20.17 6.73 -3.48
C ALA A 66 -20.57 7.24 -4.89
N LYS A 67 -21.05 6.34 -5.75
CA LYS A 67 -21.46 6.64 -7.13
C LYS A 67 -22.91 7.10 -7.25
N LEU A 68 -23.77 6.71 -6.30
CA LEU A 68 -25.14 7.23 -6.19
C LEU A 68 -25.16 8.67 -5.67
N ILE A 69 -24.22 9.06 -4.81
CA ILE A 69 -24.10 10.44 -4.30
C ILE A 69 -23.67 11.43 -5.40
N SER A 70 -22.92 10.98 -6.41
CA SER A 70 -22.43 11.84 -7.50
C SER A 70 -23.40 12.05 -8.67
N ASN A 71 -24.48 11.26 -8.77
CA ASN A 71 -25.40 11.30 -9.90
C ASN A 71 -26.62 12.22 -9.70
N ASP A 72 -26.81 12.81 -8.52
CA ASP A 72 -27.98 13.67 -8.20
C ASP A 72 -27.79 15.15 -8.58
N TYR A 73 -26.70 15.52 -9.27
CA TYR A 73 -26.45 16.91 -9.69
C TYR A 73 -25.99 17.01 -11.15
N PHE A 74 -26.78 16.54 -12.11
CA PHE A 74 -26.76 17.07 -13.48
C PHE A 74 -28.00 16.62 -14.27
N GLU A 75 -29.15 17.27 -14.02
CA GLU A 75 -30.21 17.35 -15.03
C GLU A 75 -30.03 18.68 -15.77
N GLU A 76 -29.34 18.66 -16.91
CA GLU A 76 -29.52 19.66 -17.94
C GLU A 76 -30.15 18.98 -19.16
N GLU A 77 -31.42 19.33 -19.32
CA GLU A 77 -32.30 19.23 -20.48
C GLU A 77 -31.56 19.54 -21.80
N LEU A 78 -31.60 18.62 -22.77
CA LEU A 78 -31.38 19.01 -24.17
C LEU A 78 -32.04 18.06 -25.17
N ASP A 79 -32.77 18.71 -26.06
CA ASP A 79 -33.73 18.19 -27.04
C ASP A 79 -33.12 17.36 -28.18
N GLY A 80 -33.93 16.43 -28.70
CA GLY A 80 -34.21 16.35 -30.14
C GLY A 80 -33.17 15.79 -31.12
N ALA A 81 -33.59 14.70 -31.79
CA ALA A 81 -33.30 14.33 -33.19
C ALA A 81 -32.12 13.38 -33.55
N SER A 82 -32.53 12.16 -33.96
CA SER A 82 -32.23 11.53 -35.27
C SER A 82 -30.84 10.94 -35.61
N SER A 83 -30.86 9.61 -35.78
CA SER A 83 -30.34 8.84 -36.93
C SER A 83 -28.86 8.40 -37.03
N SER A 84 -28.70 7.07 -36.95
CA SER A 84 -27.87 6.18 -37.79
C SER A 84 -26.33 6.08 -37.65
N SER A 85 -25.90 4.82 -37.69
CA SER A 85 -24.63 4.29 -38.23
C SER A 85 -23.39 4.16 -37.32
N GLY A 86 -22.83 2.94 -37.33
CA GLY A 86 -21.42 2.65 -37.02
C GLY A 86 -21.12 2.27 -35.58
N PHE A 87 -20.94 0.97 -35.32
CA PHE A 87 -20.27 0.47 -34.10
C PHE A 87 -18.78 0.83 -34.12
N LYS A 88 -18.45 2.12 -33.96
CA LYS A 88 -17.14 2.54 -33.47
C LYS A 88 -17.21 2.44 -31.96
N ARG A 89 -16.68 1.35 -31.39
CA ARG A 89 -16.41 1.29 -29.95
C ARG A 89 -15.28 2.27 -29.64
N ASN A 90 -15.66 3.55 -29.49
CA ASN A 90 -14.85 4.54 -28.80
C ASN A 90 -14.81 4.12 -27.33
N LEU A 91 -13.87 3.24 -27.00
CA LEU A 91 -13.41 3.06 -25.63
C LEU A 91 -12.67 4.34 -25.24
N LYS A 92 -13.42 5.41 -24.95
CA LYS A 92 -12.88 6.50 -24.12
C LYS A 92 -12.41 5.83 -22.82
N PRO A 93 -11.17 6.04 -22.37
CA PRO A 93 -10.77 5.56 -21.06
C PRO A 93 -11.75 6.17 -20.07
N LYS A 94 -12.48 5.30 -19.38
CA LYS A 94 -13.37 5.72 -18.30
C LYS A 94 -12.45 6.30 -17.23
N SER A 95 -12.30 7.62 -17.23
CA SER A 95 -11.70 8.35 -16.12
C SER A 95 -12.56 8.05 -14.92
N ASN A 96 -12.16 7.05 -14.15
CA ASN A 96 -12.69 6.85 -12.82
C ASN A 96 -12.18 8.04 -12.03
N ASN A 97 -13.02 9.06 -11.83
CA ASN A 97 -12.72 10.27 -11.06
C ASN A 97 -12.44 10.00 -9.56
N ASN A 98 -12.17 8.74 -9.20
CA ASN A 98 -11.77 8.28 -7.88
C ASN A 98 -10.29 7.86 -7.86
N SER A 99 -9.47 8.20 -8.87
CA SER A 99 -8.03 7.94 -8.83
C SER A 99 -7.34 8.72 -7.71
N VAL A 100 -6.44 8.08 -6.99
CA VAL A 100 -5.62 8.74 -5.95
C VAL A 100 -4.45 9.45 -6.62
N SER A 101 -4.31 10.76 -6.39
CA SER A 101 -3.21 11.54 -6.97
C SER A 101 -1.85 11.13 -6.40
N PHE A 102 -0.77 11.41 -7.12
CA PHE A 102 0.60 11.12 -6.67
C PHE A 102 0.95 11.85 -5.37
N GLU A 103 0.49 13.09 -5.19
CA GLU A 103 0.68 13.87 -3.97
C GLU A 103 -0.09 13.27 -2.79
N GLU A 104 -1.34 12.83 -3.02
CA GLU A 104 -2.14 12.17 -1.99
C GLU A 104 -1.54 10.82 -1.60
N ALA A 105 -1.03 10.06 -2.58
CA ALA A 105 -0.34 8.81 -2.34
C ALA A 105 0.91 9.02 -1.47
N LEU A 106 1.71 10.05 -1.76
CA LEU A 106 2.87 10.40 -0.95
C LEU A 106 2.47 10.77 0.49
N ASN A 107 1.46 11.62 0.65
CA ASN A 107 0.96 12.05 1.97
C ASN A 107 0.35 10.91 2.79
N THR A 108 -0.18 9.88 2.13
CA THR A 108 -0.80 8.72 2.79
C THR A 108 0.18 7.55 2.99
N GLY A 109 1.48 7.76 2.74
CA GLY A 109 2.53 6.77 2.98
C GLY A 109 2.60 5.67 1.92
N LEU A 110 2.11 5.93 0.70
CA LEU A 110 2.17 5.01 -0.45
C LEU A 110 3.44 5.22 -1.29
N SER A 111 4.55 5.51 -0.63
CA SER A 111 5.86 5.65 -1.25
C SER A 111 6.94 5.12 -0.31
N SER A 112 8.00 4.58 -0.88
CA SER A 112 9.15 4.00 -0.17
C SER A 112 10.45 4.29 -0.93
N SER A 113 11.59 3.90 -0.36
CA SER A 113 12.89 4.00 -1.05
C SER A 113 12.92 3.22 -2.37
N ASN A 114 12.16 2.12 -2.45
CA ASN A 114 12.13 1.24 -3.62
C ASN A 114 11.00 1.63 -4.60
N PHE A 115 10.16 2.56 -4.19
CA PHE A 115 9.01 3.04 -4.95
C PHE A 115 8.80 4.54 -4.64
N ASP A 116 9.66 5.37 -5.21
CA ASP A 116 9.65 6.81 -5.03
C ASP A 116 8.77 7.49 -6.09
N VAL A 117 7.66 8.04 -5.61
CA VAL A 117 6.68 8.78 -6.43
C VAL A 117 7.05 10.26 -6.55
N HIS A 118 7.82 10.79 -5.60
CA HIS A 118 8.12 12.21 -5.56
C HIS A 118 9.05 12.62 -6.69
N SER A 119 10.19 11.93 -6.83
CA SER A 119 11.19 12.26 -7.84
C SER A 119 10.75 11.98 -9.28
N HIS A 120 10.01 10.89 -9.51
CA HIS A 120 9.70 10.40 -10.86
C HIS A 120 8.32 10.77 -11.39
N ASN A 121 7.39 11.24 -10.53
CA ASN A 121 6.03 11.59 -10.95
C ASN A 121 5.68 13.03 -10.59
N ILE A 122 5.87 13.43 -9.32
CA ILE A 122 5.50 14.77 -8.85
C ILE A 122 6.44 15.83 -9.45
N GLN A 123 7.76 15.63 -9.33
CA GLN A 123 8.74 16.60 -9.85
C GLN A 123 8.72 16.73 -11.37
N THR A 124 8.40 15.65 -12.08
CA THR A 124 8.32 15.64 -13.55
C THR A 124 6.95 16.02 -14.09
N GLN A 125 5.99 16.37 -13.22
CA GLN A 125 4.61 16.70 -13.59
C GLN A 125 3.97 15.63 -14.49
N ASP A 126 4.04 14.37 -14.07
CA ASP A 126 3.48 13.24 -14.80
C ASP A 126 1.93 13.34 -14.89
N GLU A 127 1.41 13.43 -16.11
CA GLU A 127 -0.03 13.59 -16.39
C GLU A 127 -0.83 12.29 -16.29
N ARG A 128 -0.17 11.14 -16.08
CA ARG A 128 -0.87 9.85 -15.96
C ARG A 128 -1.80 9.86 -14.76
N THR A 129 -2.96 9.23 -14.93
CA THR A 129 -3.87 8.91 -13.82
C THR A 129 -3.08 8.07 -12.81
N GLY A 130 -2.98 8.56 -11.56
CA GLY A 130 -2.11 8.02 -10.52
C GLY A 130 -2.41 6.58 -10.10
N PHE A 131 -2.80 6.37 -8.84
CA PHE A 131 -3.05 5.00 -8.34
C PHE A 131 -4.51 4.58 -8.53
N ASP A 132 -4.71 3.30 -8.82
CA ASP A 132 -6.05 2.69 -8.80
C ASP A 132 -6.62 2.79 -7.36
N PRO A 133 -7.81 3.37 -7.16
CA PRO A 133 -8.44 3.44 -5.84
C PRO A 133 -8.65 2.08 -5.20
N LYS A 134 -8.96 1.05 -6.01
CA LYS A 134 -9.22 -0.29 -5.49
C LYS A 134 -7.95 -0.86 -4.86
N ASP A 135 -6.86 -0.83 -5.62
CA ASP A 135 -5.57 -1.32 -5.13
C ASP A 135 -5.06 -0.50 -3.94
N THR A 136 -5.29 0.82 -3.95
CA THR A 136 -4.92 1.69 -2.83
C THR A 136 -5.65 1.34 -1.54
N ARG A 137 -6.96 1.04 -1.61
CA ARG A 137 -7.76 0.63 -0.45
C ARG A 137 -7.30 -0.71 0.10
N ILE A 138 -7.12 -1.69 -0.76
CA ILE A 138 -6.60 -3.02 -0.41
C ILE A 138 -5.27 -2.89 0.32
N LEU A 139 -4.37 -2.06 -0.24
CA LEU A 139 -3.05 -1.86 0.34
C LEU A 139 -3.11 -1.21 1.72
N LYS A 140 -3.90 -0.14 1.89
CA LYS A 140 -4.14 0.49 3.19
C LYS A 140 -4.75 -0.50 4.20
N ASN A 141 -5.63 -1.38 3.76
CA ASN A 141 -6.23 -2.41 4.61
C ASN A 141 -5.20 -3.46 5.06
N ILE A 142 -4.34 -3.93 4.16
CA ILE A 142 -3.23 -4.84 4.47
C ILE A 142 -2.26 -4.18 5.46
N MET A 143 -1.85 -2.93 5.20
CA MET A 143 -0.97 -2.17 6.12
C MET A 143 -1.59 -2.06 7.52
N LYS A 144 -2.90 -1.76 7.61
CA LYS A 144 -3.62 -1.62 8.87
C LYS A 144 -3.75 -2.94 9.63
N LYS A 145 -4.14 -4.02 8.97
CA LYS A 145 -4.42 -5.32 9.61
C LYS A 145 -3.15 -6.12 9.91
N GLU A 146 -2.16 -6.06 9.03
CA GLU A 146 -0.89 -6.80 9.17
C GLU A 146 0.23 -5.97 9.80
N HIS A 147 -0.03 -4.68 10.10
CA HIS A 147 0.93 -3.75 10.72
C HIS A 147 2.29 -3.73 10.00
N CYS A 148 2.25 -3.67 8.68
CA CYS A 148 3.44 -3.75 7.83
C CYS A 148 3.65 -2.48 6.99
N ASP A 149 4.90 -2.32 6.53
CA ASP A 149 5.30 -1.22 5.66
C ASP A 149 4.68 -1.35 4.26
N PHE A 150 4.64 -0.23 3.52
CA PHE A 150 4.09 -0.15 2.15
C PHE A 150 4.63 -1.25 1.23
N ASP A 151 5.94 -1.45 1.18
CA ASP A 151 6.56 -2.47 0.30
C ASP A 151 6.14 -3.89 0.68
N THR A 152 6.00 -4.16 1.98
CA THR A 152 5.55 -5.47 2.47
C THR A 152 4.09 -5.68 2.11
N ALA A 153 3.26 -4.66 2.28
CA ALA A 153 1.86 -4.71 1.89
C ALA A 153 1.71 -4.94 0.37
N ARG A 154 2.56 -4.33 -0.45
CA ARG A 154 2.56 -4.54 -1.92
C ARG A 154 2.90 -5.97 -2.26
N LEU A 155 3.91 -6.53 -1.62
CA LEU A 155 4.30 -7.94 -1.79
C LEU A 155 3.14 -8.88 -1.42
N VAL A 156 2.49 -8.63 -0.27
CA VAL A 156 1.33 -9.41 0.17
C VAL A 156 0.20 -9.31 -0.86
N MET A 157 -0.19 -8.10 -1.26
CA MET A 157 -1.25 -7.89 -2.25
C MET A 157 -0.96 -8.63 -3.55
N GLN A 158 0.27 -8.54 -4.05
CA GLN A 158 0.66 -9.20 -5.29
C GLN A 158 0.57 -10.73 -5.18
N ASN A 159 1.04 -11.30 -4.07
CA ASN A 159 0.96 -12.74 -3.82
C ASN A 159 -0.50 -13.21 -3.71
N LEU A 160 -1.37 -12.43 -3.04
CA LEU A 160 -2.79 -12.73 -2.99
C LEU A 160 -3.43 -12.70 -4.38
N LYS A 161 -3.03 -11.74 -5.23
CA LYS A 161 -3.50 -11.66 -6.63
C LYS A 161 -3.07 -12.89 -7.41
N PHE A 162 -1.83 -13.36 -7.26
CA PHE A 162 -1.37 -14.60 -7.90
C PHE A 162 -2.19 -15.81 -7.46
N ILE A 163 -2.39 -16.02 -6.16
CA ILE A 163 -3.20 -17.12 -5.63
C ILE A 163 -4.63 -17.06 -6.18
N LYS A 164 -5.26 -15.88 -6.16
CA LYS A 164 -6.62 -15.67 -6.69
C LYS A 164 -6.72 -15.99 -8.18
N MET A 165 -5.65 -15.79 -8.94
CA MET A 165 -5.56 -16.11 -10.37
C MET A 165 -5.05 -17.54 -10.64
N GLY A 166 -4.90 -18.39 -9.61
CA GLY A 166 -4.43 -19.76 -9.78
C GLY A 166 -2.96 -19.84 -10.18
N ILE A 167 -2.12 -18.92 -9.70
CA ILE A 167 -0.68 -18.87 -9.93
C ILE A 167 0.03 -19.02 -8.59
N ASP A 168 1.05 -19.87 -8.52
CA ASP A 168 1.89 -20.04 -7.35
C ASP A 168 2.78 -18.78 -7.16
N PRO A 169 2.67 -18.06 -6.03
CA PRO A 169 3.50 -16.88 -5.80
C PRO A 169 5.00 -17.16 -5.71
N ALA A 170 5.41 -18.38 -5.33
CA ALA A 170 6.82 -18.72 -5.16
C ALA A 170 7.50 -19.06 -6.50
N THR A 171 6.84 -19.84 -7.34
CA THR A 171 7.40 -20.30 -8.62
C THR A 171 6.92 -19.49 -9.82
N GLY A 172 5.81 -18.75 -9.70
CA GLY A 172 5.14 -18.09 -10.82
C GLY A 172 4.40 -19.05 -11.76
N MET A 173 4.34 -20.34 -11.41
CA MET A 173 3.74 -21.38 -12.24
C MET A 173 2.23 -21.48 -11.99
N PRO A 174 1.43 -21.90 -12.98
CA PRO A 174 0.03 -22.17 -12.76
C PRO A 174 -0.15 -23.26 -11.69
N LEU A 175 -1.13 -23.08 -10.80
CA LEU A 175 -1.57 -24.06 -9.79
C LEU A 175 -2.47 -25.15 -10.38
N ASP A 176 -2.85 -25.02 -11.66
CA ASP A 176 -3.67 -26.03 -12.34
C ASP A 176 -2.88 -27.34 -12.53
N SER A 177 -3.43 -28.43 -11.98
CA SER A 177 -2.92 -29.79 -12.15
C SER A 177 -2.73 -30.24 -13.61
N LYS A 178 -3.45 -29.61 -14.55
CA LYS A 178 -3.39 -29.91 -15.99
C LYS A 178 -2.47 -28.96 -16.74
N ALA A 179 -1.85 -27.98 -16.07
CA ALA A 179 -0.94 -27.07 -16.72
C ALA A 179 0.30 -27.83 -17.21
N PHE A 180 0.45 -27.89 -18.53
CA PHE A 180 1.68 -28.34 -19.15
C PHE A 180 2.67 -27.18 -19.18
N THR A 181 3.84 -27.38 -18.60
CA THR A 181 4.89 -26.36 -18.61
C THR A 181 6.19 -26.95 -19.15
N PHE A 182 6.88 -26.17 -19.97
CA PHE A 182 8.17 -26.58 -20.51
C PHE A 182 9.21 -26.39 -19.42
N GLU A 183 9.88 -27.47 -19.02
CA GLU A 183 11.02 -27.36 -18.14
C GLU A 183 12.11 -26.54 -18.84
N SER A 184 12.55 -25.44 -18.21
CA SER A 184 13.66 -24.67 -18.76
C SER A 184 14.89 -25.56 -18.67
N LYS A 185 15.44 -25.95 -19.83
CA LYS A 185 16.70 -26.70 -19.93
C LYS A 185 17.78 -25.91 -19.19
N SER A 186 18.02 -26.27 -17.92
CA SER A 186 19.03 -25.63 -17.09
C SER A 186 20.36 -25.69 -17.84
N ARG A 187 20.97 -24.52 -18.04
CA ARG A 187 22.22 -24.35 -18.81
C ARG A 187 23.29 -25.27 -18.20
N ARG A 188 23.72 -26.28 -18.98
CA ARG A 188 24.96 -27.00 -18.74
C ARG A 188 26.15 -26.09 -19.05
#